data_AF-A0A820N177-F1
#
_entry.id   AF-A0A820N177-F1
#
_cell.length_a   1.000
_cell.length_b   1.000
_cell.length_c   1.000
_cell.angle_alpha   90.00
_cell.angle_beta   90.00
_cell.angle_gamma   90.00
#
_symmetry.space_group_name_H-M   'P 1'
#
loop_
_entity.id
_entity.type
_entity.pdbx_description
1 polymer ?
#
loop_
_entity_poly.entity_id
_entity_poly.type
_entity_poly.pdbx_seq_one_letter_code
_entity_poly.pdbx_strand_id
1 'polypeptide(L)'
;IARGTTFSGVPDFSAAIFVSPSIHYSSDPAYARPFDNGDQTLIPILECSVKNNSYRTYPCTTSHSYKEQPGDDIKAIEWRITNPATIQINSILFITQIESIAASKRIRITKMN
;
A
#
# COMPACT_ATOMS: atom_id res chain seq x y z
N ILE A 1 -3.56 8.85 -17.04
CA ILE A 1 -4.97 9.16 -17.41
C ILE A 1 -5.29 10.52 -16.82
N ALA A 2 -5.90 11.43 -17.61
CA ALA A 2 -6.20 12.79 -17.15
C ALA A 2 -7.43 12.83 -16.23
N ARG A 3 -7.56 13.89 -15.42
CA ARG A 3 -8.74 14.17 -14.58
C ARG A 3 -10.02 14.27 -15.41
N GLY A 4 -11.13 13.85 -14.82
CA GLY A 4 -12.45 13.80 -15.46
C GLY A 4 -12.60 12.71 -16.53
N THR A 5 -11.55 11.93 -16.82
CA THR A 5 -11.60 10.88 -17.84
C THR A 5 -12.16 9.58 -17.26
N THR A 6 -13.18 9.03 -17.91
CA THR A 6 -13.65 7.68 -17.62
C THR A 6 -12.70 6.66 -18.25
N PHE A 7 -12.22 5.70 -17.46
CA PHE A 7 -11.39 4.60 -17.95
C PHE A 7 -11.91 3.26 -17.44
N SER A 8 -12.15 2.32 -18.37
CA SER A 8 -12.65 0.97 -18.07
C SER A 8 -13.87 0.94 -17.13
N GLY A 9 -14.79 1.89 -17.31
CA GLY A 9 -16.03 1.98 -16.52
C GLY A 9 -15.88 2.64 -15.14
N VAL A 10 -14.74 3.26 -14.84
CA VAL A 10 -14.54 4.10 -13.65
C VAL A 10 -14.56 5.57 -14.09
N PRO A 11 -15.58 6.35 -13.69
CA PRO A 11 -15.60 7.80 -13.93
C PRO A 11 -14.49 8.50 -13.13
N ASP A 12 -13.89 9.53 -13.73
CA ASP A 12 -12.74 10.25 -13.19
C ASP A 12 -11.70 9.31 -12.56
N PHE A 13 -11.17 8.39 -13.37
CA PHE A 13 -10.29 7.32 -12.90
C PHE A 13 -9.12 7.83 -12.06
N SER A 14 -8.58 9.00 -12.41
CA SER A 14 -7.46 9.60 -11.67
C SER A 14 -7.84 10.13 -10.29
N ALA A 15 -9.11 10.41 -10.04
CA ALA A 15 -9.64 10.81 -8.74
C ALA A 15 -10.23 9.63 -7.94
N ALA A 16 -10.37 8.45 -8.55
CA ALA A 16 -10.82 7.26 -7.84
C ALA A 16 -9.80 6.85 -6.76
N ILE A 17 -10.31 6.45 -5.60
CA ILE A 17 -9.49 5.96 -4.49
C ILE A 17 -8.84 4.66 -4.92
N PHE A 18 -7.52 4.61 -4.71
CA PHE A 18 -6.71 3.42 -4.94
C PHE A 18 -6.53 2.67 -3.61
N VAL A 19 -6.81 1.37 -3.64
CA VAL A 19 -6.48 0.42 -2.55
C VAL A 19 -5.95 -0.87 -3.17
N SER A 20 -5.35 -1.73 -2.34
CA SER A 20 -4.86 -3.04 -2.78
C SER A 20 -5.08 -4.07 -1.67
N PRO A 21 -5.39 -5.34 -2.02
CA PRO A 21 -5.39 -6.44 -1.05
C PRO A 21 -3.97 -6.81 -0.59
N SER A 22 -2.92 -6.32 -1.24
CA SER A 22 -1.53 -6.62 -0.91
C SER A 22 -0.88 -5.51 -0.09
N ILE A 23 -0.44 -5.88 1.11
CA ILE A 23 0.36 -5.02 2.01
C ILE A 23 1.68 -4.62 1.35
N HIS A 24 2.31 -5.57 0.67
CA HIS A 24 3.60 -5.36 0.02
C HIS A 24 3.48 -4.40 -1.16
N TYR A 25 2.45 -4.57 -1.99
CA TYR A 25 2.16 -3.65 -3.08
C TYR A 25 1.83 -2.25 -2.58
N SER A 26 0.99 -2.16 -1.55
CA SER A 26 0.63 -0.88 -0.91
C SER A 26 1.82 -0.16 -0.28
N SER A 27 2.88 -0.89 0.05
CA SER A 27 4.12 -0.34 0.63
C SER A 27 5.13 0.11 -0.43
N ASP A 28 4.84 -0.04 -1.73
CA ASP A 28 5.73 0.43 -2.80
C ASP A 28 5.97 1.96 -2.67
N PRO A 29 7.20 2.46 -2.90
CA PRO A 29 7.52 3.88 -2.83
C PRO A 29 6.70 4.81 -3.74
N ALA A 30 6.03 4.25 -4.75
CA ALA A 30 5.06 4.97 -5.58
C ALA A 30 3.79 5.36 -4.80
N TYR A 31 3.42 4.61 -3.76
CA TYR A 31 2.15 4.76 -3.02
C TYR A 31 2.34 5.17 -1.57
N ALA A 32 3.41 4.70 -0.92
CA ALA A 32 3.68 5.00 0.49
C ALA A 32 5.05 5.68 0.65
N ARG A 33 5.12 6.64 1.57
CA ARG A 33 6.36 7.35 1.89
C ARG A 33 6.85 6.93 3.28
N PRO A 34 8.07 6.37 3.40
CA PRO A 34 8.63 6.05 4.69
C PRO A 34 8.92 7.32 5.49
N PHE A 35 8.95 7.18 6.82
CA PHE A 35 9.43 8.20 7.74
C PHE A 35 10.27 7.57 8.84
N ASP A 36 11.13 8.39 9.44
CA ASP A 36 12.00 7.94 10.53
C ASP A 36 11.36 8.23 11.90
N ASN A 37 11.48 7.27 12.81
CA ASN A 37 11.07 7.35 14.21
C ASN A 37 12.15 6.71 15.08
N GLY A 38 13.02 7.55 15.65
CA GLY A 38 14.19 7.09 16.39
C GLY A 38 15.20 6.41 15.48
N ASP A 39 15.52 5.15 15.75
CA ASP A 39 16.40 4.31 14.94
C ASP A 39 15.63 3.43 13.94
N GLN A 40 14.36 3.75 13.71
CA GLN A 40 13.50 2.99 12.81
C GLN A 40 13.00 3.79 11.62
N THR A 41 13.01 3.14 10.46
CA THR A 41 12.32 3.63 9.26
C THR A 41 11.05 2.82 9.08
N LEU A 42 9.91 3.52 9.12
CA LEU A 42 8.57 2.96 9.10
C LEU A 42 7.84 3.37 7.84
N ILE A 43 7.12 2.44 7.21
CA ILE A 43 6.23 2.72 6.09
C ILE A 43 4.78 2.68 6.61
N PRO A 44 4.06 3.82 6.60
CA PRO A 44 2.67 3.86 7.02
C PRO A 44 1.77 3.35 5.90
N ILE A 45 0.87 2.42 6.21
CA ILE A 45 -0.20 1.97 5.31
C ILE A 45 -1.54 1.96 6.06
N LEU A 46 -2.63 2.25 5.34
CA LEU A 46 -3.98 2.15 5.89
C LEU A 46 -4.53 0.75 5.67
N GLU A 47 -4.89 0.07 6.76
CA GLU A 47 -5.70 -1.12 6.68
C GLU A 47 -7.16 -0.71 6.54
N CYS A 48 -7.82 -1.20 5.50
CA CYS A 48 -9.22 -0.88 5.24
C CYS A 48 -10.03 -2.10 4.83
N SER A 49 -11.32 -2.06 5.16
CA SER A 49 -12.34 -2.97 4.64
C SER A 49 -13.04 -2.30 3.46
N VAL A 50 -13.22 -3.05 2.37
CA VAL A 50 -13.93 -2.57 1.17
C VAL A 50 -15.20 -3.38 1.01
N LYS A 51 -16.33 -2.70 0.77
CA LYS A 51 -17.60 -3.38 0.49
C LYS A 51 -17.47 -4.25 -0.75
N ASN A 52 -18.01 -5.47 -0.68
CA ASN A 52 -17.97 -6.36 -1.84
C ASN A 52 -18.66 -5.72 -3.06
N ASN A 53 -18.11 -5.96 -4.25
CA ASN A 53 -18.57 -5.41 -5.54
C ASN A 53 -18.59 -3.87 -5.64
N SER A 54 -17.94 -3.13 -4.73
CA SER A 54 -17.85 -1.66 -4.80
C SER A 54 -16.56 -1.14 -5.46
N TYR A 55 -15.76 -2.04 -6.04
CA TYR A 55 -14.47 -1.73 -6.64
C TYR A 55 -14.35 -2.38 -8.02
N ARG A 56 -13.43 -1.86 -8.83
CA ARG A 56 -12.94 -2.52 -10.04
C ARG A 56 -11.46 -2.85 -9.90
N THR A 57 -11.04 -3.99 -10.43
CA THR A 57 -9.66 -4.45 -10.33
C THR A 57 -8.87 -4.17 -11.60
N TYR A 58 -7.58 -3.92 -11.43
CA TYR A 58 -6.63 -3.61 -12.49
C TYR A 58 -5.30 -4.32 -12.21
N PRO A 59 -4.49 -4.55 -13.26
CA PRO A 59 -3.17 -5.14 -13.10
C PRO A 59 -2.20 -4.17 -12.41
N CYS A 60 -1.13 -4.74 -11.86
CA CYS A 60 0.01 -4.02 -11.31
C CYS A 60 0.56 -2.99 -12.31
N THR A 61 0.65 -1.72 -11.90
CA THR A 61 1.23 -0.64 -12.71
C THR A 61 2.71 -0.38 -12.39
N THR A 62 3.23 -0.91 -11.28
CA THR A 62 4.66 -0.84 -10.91
C THR A 62 5.42 -2.14 -11.22
N SER A 63 5.01 -2.88 -12.25
CA SER A 63 5.56 -4.21 -12.59
C SER A 63 7.07 -4.25 -12.86
N HIS A 64 7.70 -3.10 -13.11
CA HIS A 64 9.15 -2.97 -13.31
C HIS A 64 9.94 -2.98 -11.99
N SER A 65 9.31 -2.62 -10.87
CA SER A 65 9.93 -2.53 -9.54
C SER A 65 9.30 -3.48 -8.52
N TYR A 66 8.03 -3.82 -8.70
CA TYR A 66 7.32 -4.70 -7.79
C TYR A 66 7.66 -6.17 -8.02
N LYS A 67 8.03 -6.84 -6.94
CA LYS A 67 8.20 -8.30 -6.93
C LYS A 67 6.98 -8.94 -6.28
N GLU A 68 6.28 -9.75 -7.06
CA GLU A 68 5.12 -10.55 -6.62
C GLU A 68 5.42 -11.32 -5.33
N GLN A 69 4.48 -11.27 -4.39
CA GLN A 69 4.52 -11.99 -3.13
C GLN A 69 3.51 -13.14 -3.12
N PRO A 70 3.70 -14.16 -2.27
CA PRO A 70 2.76 -15.27 -2.19
C PRO A 70 1.33 -14.80 -1.91
N GLY A 71 0.40 -15.18 -2.79
CA GLY A 71 -1.02 -14.84 -2.67
C GLY A 71 -1.45 -13.56 -3.38
N ASP A 72 -0.52 -12.81 -3.97
CA ASP A 72 -0.87 -11.70 -4.86
C ASP A 72 -1.52 -12.22 -6.16
N ASP A 73 -2.48 -11.47 -6.69
CA ASP A 73 -2.94 -11.61 -8.08
C ASP A 73 -2.51 -10.36 -8.84
N ILE A 74 -1.36 -10.42 -9.51
CA ILE A 74 -0.76 -9.30 -10.23
C ILE A 74 -1.69 -8.75 -11.34
N LYS A 75 -2.65 -9.53 -11.82
CA LYS A 75 -3.62 -9.08 -12.83
C LYS A 75 -4.81 -8.32 -12.22
N ALA A 76 -4.99 -8.38 -10.91
CA ALA A 76 -6.11 -7.79 -10.17
C ALA A 76 -5.72 -7.09 -8.85
N ILE A 77 -4.44 -6.77 -8.66
CA ILE A 77 -3.88 -6.26 -7.40
C ILE A 77 -4.24 -4.79 -7.12
N GLU A 78 -4.66 -4.02 -8.14
CA GLU A 78 -5.06 -2.63 -7.98
C GLU A 78 -6.58 -2.48 -7.94
N TRP A 79 -7.12 -1.96 -6.86
CA TRP A 79 -8.57 -1.74 -6.73
C TRP A 79 -8.88 -0.25 -6.80
N ARG A 80 -9.82 0.11 -7.68
CA ARG A 80 -10.29 1.49 -7.86
C ARG A 80 -11.71 1.61 -7.35
N ILE A 81 -11.93 2.59 -6.47
CA ILE A 81 -13.18 2.83 -5.77
C ILE A 81 -13.60 4.29 -5.98
N THR A 82 -14.82 4.49 -6.45
CA THR A 82 -15.35 5.85 -6.73
C THR A 82 -16.22 6.40 -5.60
N ASN A 83 -16.77 5.53 -4.75
CA ASN A 83 -17.58 5.93 -3.61
C ASN A 83 -16.81 5.72 -2.30
N PRO A 84 -16.30 6.78 -1.65
CA PRO A 84 -15.54 6.65 -0.41
C PRO A 84 -16.34 5.99 0.72
N ALA A 85 -17.67 6.10 0.74
CA ALA A 85 -18.53 5.50 1.76
C ALA A 85 -18.53 3.97 1.74
N THR A 86 -17.93 3.34 0.73
CA THR A 86 -17.76 1.88 0.67
C THR A 86 -16.44 1.39 1.25
N ILE A 87 -15.63 2.30 1.80
CA ILE A 87 -14.36 2.00 2.46
C ILE A 87 -14.51 2.32 3.95
N GLN A 88 -14.11 1.38 4.79
CA GLN A 88 -13.94 1.59 6.22
C GLN A 88 -12.47 1.50 6.55
N ILE A 89 -11.89 2.55 7.12
CA ILE A 89 -10.53 2.51 7.66
C ILE A 89 -10.59 1.79 9.00
N ASN A 90 -9.79 0.73 9.16
CA ASN A 90 -9.76 -0.06 10.38
C ASN A 90 -8.59 0.36 11.27
N SER A 91 -7.41 0.51 10.67
CA SER A 91 -6.18 0.81 11.41
C SER A 91 -5.11 1.45 10.53
N ILE A 92 -4.04 1.92 11.16
CA ILE A 92 -2.80 2.31 10.50
C ILE A 92 -1.76 1.25 10.87
N LEU A 93 -1.15 0.62 9.87
CA LEU A 93 -0.04 -0.31 10.06
C LEU A 93 1.27 0.40 9.76
N PHE A 94 2.28 0.15 10.58
CA PHE A 94 3.63 0.66 10.38
C PHE A 94 4.56 -0.50 10.05
N ILE A 95 4.93 -0.62 8.77
CA ILE A 95 5.82 -1.68 8.30
C ILE A 95 7.27 -1.25 8.55
N THR A 96 8.00 -2.04 9.33
CA THR A 96 9.42 -1.82 9.61
C THR A 96 10.29 -2.31 8.44
N GLN A 97 11.30 -1.53 8.05
CA GLN A 97 12.31 -2.01 7.11
C GLN A 97 13.35 -2.92 7.81
N ILE A 98 13.82 -3.97 7.12
CA ILE A 98 14.75 -4.97 7.68
C ILE A 98 16.04 -4.33 8.18
N GLU A 99 16.56 -3.32 7.48
CA GLU A 99 17.77 -2.58 7.85
C GLU A 99 17.60 -1.88 9.20
N SER A 100 16.41 -1.33 9.45
CA SER A 100 16.04 -0.72 10.72
C SER A 100 15.97 -1.76 11.85
N ILE A 101 15.41 -2.95 11.61
CA ILE A 101 15.40 -4.05 12.61
C ILE A 101 16.84 -4.45 12.97
N ALA A 102 17.72 -4.54 11.97
CA ALA A 102 19.12 -4.90 12.19
C ALA A 102 19.89 -3.82 12.96
N ALA A 103 19.63 -2.54 12.68
CA ALA A 103 20.21 -1.42 13.42
C ALA A 103 19.75 -1.39 14.89
N SER A 104 18.45 -1.52 15.15
CA SER A 104 17.92 -1.58 16.53
C SER A 104 18.47 -2.75 17.33
N LYS A 105 18.65 -3.92 16.70
CA LYS A 105 19.27 -5.08 17.34
C LYS A 105 20.73 -4.81 17.75
N ARG A 106 21.52 -4.16 16.88
CA ARG A 106 22.92 -3.82 17.19
C ARG A 106 23.01 -2.85 18.38
N ILE A 107 22.20 -1.80 18.40
CA ILE A 107 22.20 -0.79 19.48
C ILE A 107 21.79 -1.41 20.83
N ARG A 108 20.78 -2.31 20.84
CA ARG A 108 20.38 -3.01 22.08
C ARG A 108 21.50 -3.88 22.64
N ILE A 109 22.25 -4.59 21.79
CA ILE A 109 23.38 -5.42 22.24
C ILE A 109 24.49 -4.53 22.83
N THR A 110 24.78 -3.38 22.22
CA THR A 110 25.83 -2.46 22.72
C THR A 110 25.47 -1.79 24.04
N LYS A 111 24.17 -1.55 24.33
CA LYS A 111 23.73 -0.96 25.62
C LYS A 111 23.63 -1.95 26.78
N MET A 112 23.70 -3.26 26.50
CA MET A 112 23.65 -4.32 27.52
C MET A 112 25.03 -4.81 27.95
N ASN A 113 26.10 -4.30 27.33
CA ASN A 113 27.51 -4.51 27.69
C ASN A 113 28.09 -3.22 28.27
#